data_AF-A0A660VHE5-F1
#
_entry.id   AF-A0A660VHE5-F1
#
_cell.length_a   1.000
_cell.length_b   1.000
_cell.length_c   1.000
_cell.angle_alpha   90.00
_cell.angle_beta   90.00
_cell.angle_gamma   90.00
#
_symmetry.space_group_name_H-M   'P 1'
#
loop_
_entity.id
_entity.type
_entity.pdbx_description
1 polymer ?
#
loop_
_entity_poly.entity_id
_entity_poly.type
_entity_poly.pdbx_seq_one_letter_code
_entity_poly.pdbx_strand_id
1 'polypeptide(L)'
;MRIERKDGVLLLTDGAAALPFTAFDSFCLERMAAGRSVRLLRELRAAFGPAEAHRLFARAARRLGRFARHPAARDPSGHSPGPPPEPVPTPLPLVATVFLTWRCRANCAFCDFEPLRRSPSRELSAPEWKAVLGDIAAMGGRTVVLTGGEPVLHPGFAEIAAAVSALGMELAVQTRDPSAAPLLERLRPRAVMVGLDTLSPRTAAALYPAGPPPRELLSLAGRLAAAGTETVASVVVSDLNRDELPALFSALASSGVRRVVLASDRRAGRPAPPDERRRWALLAAEAGLRADVKAGGPPSPERCSSCNVGVERCILAPDGSMLLCDQPGPILAGKAAAPSFSLVAWTALRTAASRWLSSLR
;
A
#
# COMPACT_ATOMS: atom_id res chain seq x y z
N MET A 1 18.80 14.22 -5.03
CA MET A 1 17.39 13.85 -5.26
C MET A 1 16.50 15.06 -5.54
N ARG A 2 15.71 15.00 -6.62
CA ARG A 2 14.63 15.94 -6.94
C ARG A 2 13.31 15.17 -6.99
N ILE A 3 12.24 15.80 -6.51
CA ILE A 3 10.88 15.32 -6.72
C ILE A 3 10.40 15.96 -8.02
N GLU A 4 10.14 15.14 -9.03
CA GLU A 4 9.68 15.59 -10.34
C GLU A 4 8.28 15.04 -10.60
N ARG A 5 7.41 15.90 -11.14
CA ARG A 5 6.05 15.52 -11.52
C ARG A 5 6.03 15.18 -13.00
N LYS A 6 5.75 13.93 -13.35
CA LYS A 6 5.62 13.48 -14.73
C LYS A 6 4.31 12.72 -14.89
N ASP A 7 3.49 13.13 -15.87
CA ASP A 7 2.19 12.51 -16.17
C ASP A 7 1.26 12.35 -14.96
N GLY A 8 1.30 13.31 -14.03
CA GLY A 8 0.47 13.30 -12.81
C GLY A 8 1.01 12.45 -11.66
N VAL A 9 2.15 11.77 -11.83
CA VAL A 9 2.83 10.95 -10.82
C VAL A 9 4.05 11.70 -10.26
N LEU A 10 4.28 11.62 -8.95
CA LEU A 10 5.47 12.17 -8.30
C LEU A 10 6.58 11.11 -8.32
N LEU A 11 7.67 11.43 -9.00
CA LEU A 11 8.85 10.60 -9.13
C LEU A 11 9.96 11.14 -8.23
N LEU A 12 10.56 10.28 -7.41
CA LEU A 12 11.83 10.58 -6.76
C LEU A 12 12.96 10.19 -7.72
N THR A 13 13.64 11.19 -8.28
CA THR A 13 14.79 10.98 -9.17
C THR A 13 16.07 11.45 -8.50
N ASP A 14 17.19 10.77 -8.77
CA ASP A 14 18.53 11.19 -8.28
C ASP A 14 19.45 11.71 -9.39
N GLY A 15 18.87 12.32 -10.43
CA GLY A 15 19.62 13.09 -11.43
C GLY A 15 20.58 12.31 -12.35
N ALA A 16 20.81 11.01 -12.14
CA ALA A 16 21.64 10.20 -13.01
C ALA A 16 21.01 8.82 -13.22
N ALA A 17 20.92 8.39 -14.48
CA ALA A 17 20.57 7.02 -14.81
C ALA A 17 21.57 6.06 -14.15
N ALA A 18 21.08 5.21 -13.24
CA ALA A 18 21.87 4.18 -12.59
C ALA A 18 21.05 2.88 -12.60
N LEU A 19 21.70 1.79 -13.03
CA LEU A 19 21.17 0.43 -12.89
C LEU A 19 20.78 0.18 -11.42
N PRO A 20 19.68 -0.55 -11.15
CA PRO A 20 19.21 -0.74 -9.79
C PRO A 20 20.27 -1.51 -8.98
N PHE A 21 20.56 -1.00 -7.78
CA PHE A 21 21.50 -1.51 -6.78
C PHE A 21 21.28 -3.00 -6.41
N THR A 22 20.15 -3.59 -6.81
CA THR A 22 19.81 -5.01 -6.63
C THR A 22 20.56 -5.94 -7.59
N ALA A 23 20.82 -5.51 -8.82
CA ALA A 23 21.66 -6.27 -9.76
C ALA A 23 23.10 -6.33 -9.26
N PHE A 24 23.56 -5.26 -8.59
CA PHE A 24 24.91 -5.15 -8.04
C PHE A 24 25.15 -6.07 -6.84
N ASP A 25 24.19 -6.15 -5.91
CA ASP A 25 24.28 -7.07 -4.76
C ASP A 25 24.26 -8.54 -5.23
N SER A 26 23.37 -8.91 -6.16
CA SER A 26 23.33 -10.26 -6.75
C SER A 26 24.61 -10.59 -7.52
N PHE A 27 25.12 -9.63 -8.30
CA PHE A 27 26.41 -9.73 -9.00
C PHE A 27 27.57 -9.98 -8.03
N CYS A 28 27.61 -9.27 -6.89
CA CYS A 28 28.62 -9.47 -5.87
C CYS A 28 28.49 -10.86 -5.22
N LEU A 29 27.27 -11.26 -4.86
CA LEU A 29 27.01 -12.55 -4.21
C LEU A 29 27.37 -13.74 -5.11
N GLU A 30 26.98 -13.70 -6.38
CA GLU A 30 27.28 -14.76 -7.36
C GLU A 30 28.81 -14.94 -7.54
N ARG A 31 29.54 -13.82 -7.68
CA ARG A 31 31.00 -13.87 -7.84
C ARG A 31 31.71 -14.33 -6.58
N MET A 32 31.21 -13.98 -5.40
CA MET A 32 31.77 -14.46 -4.13
C MET A 32 31.46 -15.95 -3.90
N ALA A 33 30.26 -16.41 -4.24
CA ALA A 33 29.89 -17.82 -4.17
C ALA A 33 30.73 -18.70 -5.12
N ALA A 34 31.04 -18.18 -6.31
CA ALA A 34 31.92 -18.83 -7.30
C ALA A 34 33.43 -18.74 -6.98
N GLY A 35 33.83 -18.32 -5.78
CA GLY A 35 35.25 -18.21 -5.39
C GLY A 35 36.04 -17.08 -6.07
N ARG A 36 35.37 -16.16 -6.77
CA ARG A 36 36.00 -15.04 -7.51
C ARG A 36 36.11 -13.75 -6.69
N SER A 37 36.14 -13.87 -5.37
CA SER A 37 36.02 -12.74 -4.43
C SER A 37 37.18 -11.74 -4.47
N VAL A 38 38.41 -12.21 -4.71
CA VAL A 38 39.59 -11.33 -4.85
C VAL A 38 39.52 -10.49 -6.12
N ARG A 39 39.09 -11.08 -7.23
CA ARG A 39 38.87 -10.38 -8.50
C ARG A 39 37.75 -9.35 -8.39
N LEU A 40 36.64 -9.73 -7.75
CA LEU A 40 35.53 -8.82 -7.45
C LEU A 40 36.00 -7.60 -6.66
N LEU A 41 36.72 -7.77 -5.54
CA LEU A 41 37.19 -6.64 -4.74
C LEU A 41 38.10 -5.68 -5.52
N ARG A 42 38.93 -6.21 -6.44
CA ARG A 42 39.79 -5.39 -7.31
C ARG A 42 38.97 -4.57 -8.31
N GLU A 43 37.98 -5.19 -8.95
CA GLU A 43 37.04 -4.53 -9.86
C GLU A 43 36.25 -3.43 -9.11
N LEU A 44 35.80 -3.69 -7.88
CA LEU A 44 35.13 -2.71 -7.05
C LEU A 44 36.01 -1.53 -6.66
N ARG A 45 37.29 -1.78 -6.31
CA ARG A 45 38.25 -0.71 -5.97
C ARG A 45 38.53 0.20 -7.15
N ALA A 46 38.66 -0.37 -8.36
CA ALA A 46 38.86 0.39 -9.57
C ALA A 46 37.65 1.27 -9.93
N ALA A 47 36.43 0.79 -9.65
CA ALA A 47 35.19 1.49 -9.99
C ALA A 47 34.74 2.52 -8.94
N PHE A 48 34.92 2.24 -7.65
CA PHE A 48 34.32 3.00 -6.54
C PHE A 48 35.33 3.53 -5.52
N GLY A 49 36.62 3.29 -5.73
CA GLY A 49 37.67 3.63 -4.80
C GLY A 49 37.76 2.68 -3.59
N PRO A 50 38.83 2.78 -2.78
CA PRO A 50 39.17 1.76 -1.78
C PRO A 50 38.14 1.58 -0.66
N ALA A 51 37.64 2.69 -0.10
CA ALA A 51 36.75 2.68 1.06
C ALA A 51 35.36 2.12 0.72
N GLU A 52 34.78 2.57 -0.39
CA GLU A 52 33.45 2.14 -0.81
C GLU A 52 33.47 0.69 -1.34
N ALA A 53 34.52 0.30 -2.07
CA ALA A 53 34.72 -1.09 -2.47
C ALA A 53 34.76 -2.05 -1.28
N HIS A 54 35.42 -1.65 -0.18
CA HIS A 54 35.51 -2.47 1.02
C HIS A 54 34.14 -2.60 1.73
N ARG A 55 33.36 -1.51 1.80
CA ARG A 55 32.00 -1.53 2.37
C ARG A 55 31.06 -2.46 1.59
N LEU A 56 31.08 -2.36 0.26
CA LEU A 56 30.24 -3.17 -0.63
C LEU A 56 30.62 -4.66 -0.55
N PHE A 57 31.92 -4.95 -0.58
CA PHE A 57 32.42 -6.30 -0.40
C PHE A 57 32.06 -6.91 0.96
N ALA A 58 32.23 -6.13 2.04
CA ALA A 58 31.88 -6.56 3.40
C ALA A 58 30.38 -6.85 3.56
N ARG A 59 29.53 -6.07 2.88
CA ARG A 59 28.08 -6.30 2.85
C ARG A 59 27.74 -7.64 2.17
N ALA A 60 28.30 -7.90 0.99
CA ALA A 60 28.06 -9.16 0.26
C ALA A 60 28.61 -10.38 1.02
N ALA A 61 29.81 -10.27 1.58
CA ALA A 61 30.43 -11.33 2.39
C ALA A 61 29.64 -11.67 3.66
N ARG A 62 29.03 -10.67 4.31
CA ARG A 62 28.19 -10.87 5.51
C ARG A 62 26.93 -11.63 5.19
N ARG A 63 26.29 -11.35 4.04
CA ARG A 63 25.11 -12.08 3.58
C ARG A 63 25.40 -13.55 3.27
N LEU A 64 26.60 -13.88 2.81
CA LEU A 64 27.04 -15.27 2.64
C LEU A 64 27.46 -15.95 3.96
N GLY A 65 27.42 -15.25 5.11
CA GLY A 65 27.89 -15.76 6.40
C GLY A 65 29.40 -15.98 6.47
N ARG A 66 30.16 -15.40 5.52
CA ARG A 66 31.59 -15.68 5.35
C ARG A 66 32.52 -14.53 5.75
N PHE A 67 31.99 -13.34 6.07
CA PHE A 67 32.80 -12.14 6.27
C PHE A 67 33.96 -12.33 7.25
N ALA A 68 33.70 -12.81 8.47
CA ALA A 68 34.75 -13.01 9.49
C ALA A 68 35.82 -14.05 9.11
N ARG A 69 35.51 -14.96 8.18
CA ARG A 69 36.41 -16.03 7.71
C ARG A 69 37.02 -15.71 6.35
N HIS A 70 36.64 -14.59 5.73
CA HIS A 70 37.04 -14.29 4.36
C HIS A 70 38.47 -13.72 4.33
N PRO A 71 39.37 -14.22 3.47
CA PRO A 71 40.78 -13.77 3.44
C PRO A 71 40.96 -12.25 3.29
N ALA A 72 40.06 -11.61 2.53
CA ALA A 72 40.05 -10.17 2.28
C ALA A 72 39.42 -9.30 3.41
N ALA A 73 38.89 -9.91 4.48
CA ALA A 73 38.33 -9.17 5.63
C ALA A 73 39.42 -8.68 6.61
N ARG A 74 40.67 -9.12 6.42
CA ARG A 74 41.83 -8.56 7.10
C ARG A 74 42.25 -7.29 6.36
N ASP A 75 41.95 -6.14 6.94
CA ASP A 75 42.46 -4.85 6.47
C ASP A 75 43.97 -4.78 6.73
N PRO A 76 44.83 -4.57 5.70
CA PRO A 76 46.26 -4.40 5.90
C PRO A 76 46.64 -3.13 6.68
N SER A 77 45.70 -2.20 6.93
CA SER A 77 45.92 -0.94 7.65
C SER A 77 45.56 -0.95 9.15
N GLY A 78 45.26 -2.12 9.72
CA GLY A 78 45.16 -2.31 11.18
C GLY A 78 43.93 -1.74 11.88
N HIS A 79 42.97 -1.15 11.16
CA HIS A 79 41.73 -0.68 11.76
C HIS A 79 40.73 -1.84 11.91
N SER A 80 40.40 -2.21 13.15
CA SER A 80 39.28 -3.13 13.39
C SER A 80 37.97 -2.42 13.03
N PRO A 81 37.12 -3.02 12.17
CA PRO A 81 35.78 -2.48 11.97
C PRO A 81 35.04 -2.52 13.30
N GLY A 82 34.43 -1.39 13.67
CA GLY A 82 33.57 -1.31 14.86
C GLY A 82 32.48 -2.38 14.85
N PRO A 83 31.88 -2.68 16.01
CA PRO A 83 30.88 -3.73 16.14
C PRO A 83 29.77 -3.55 15.09
N PRO A 84 29.26 -4.66 14.53
CA PRO A 84 28.20 -4.58 13.53
C PRO A 84 27.01 -3.80 14.11
N PRO A 85 26.36 -2.91 13.34
CA PRO A 85 25.04 -2.43 13.73
C PRO A 85 24.14 -3.67 13.89
N GLU A 86 23.38 -3.73 14.99
CA GLU A 86 22.52 -4.87 15.30
C GLU A 86 21.60 -5.19 14.10
N PRO A 87 21.37 -6.49 13.82
CA PRO A 87 20.43 -6.89 12.79
C PRO A 87 19.03 -6.39 13.15
N VAL A 88 18.49 -5.48 12.34
CA VAL A 88 17.07 -5.11 12.41
C VAL A 88 16.25 -6.37 12.13
N PRO A 89 15.36 -6.82 13.03
CA PRO A 89 14.49 -7.96 12.76
C PRO A 89 13.62 -7.69 11.52
N THR A 90 13.43 -8.69 10.64
CA THR A 90 12.46 -8.64 9.53
C THR A 90 11.53 -9.86 9.59
N PRO A 91 10.20 -9.70 9.39
CA PRO A 91 9.39 -8.51 9.68
C PRO A 91 8.14 -8.80 10.55
N LEU A 92 7.69 -7.74 11.22
CA LEU A 92 6.35 -7.57 11.77
C LEU A 92 5.27 -7.76 10.68
N PRO A 93 4.02 -8.10 11.03
CA PRO A 93 3.06 -8.63 10.07
C PRO A 93 2.76 -7.65 8.93
N LEU A 94 2.96 -8.12 7.70
CA LEU A 94 2.72 -7.34 6.49
C LEU A 94 1.22 -7.28 6.20
N VAL A 95 0.68 -6.06 6.09
CA VAL A 95 -0.63 -5.78 5.49
C VAL A 95 -0.41 -5.30 4.06
N ALA A 96 -0.97 -6.02 3.08
CA ALA A 96 -0.83 -5.67 1.67
C ALA A 96 -2.12 -5.04 1.14
N THR A 97 -2.07 -3.76 0.73
CA THR A 97 -3.15 -3.13 -0.03
C THR A 97 -2.90 -3.33 -1.51
N VAL A 98 -3.79 -4.04 -2.19
CA VAL A 98 -3.61 -4.46 -3.59
C VAL A 98 -4.66 -3.79 -4.47
N PHE A 99 -4.21 -2.89 -5.34
CA PHE A 99 -5.02 -2.34 -6.41
C PHE A 99 -5.02 -3.33 -7.58
N LEU A 100 -6.13 -4.04 -7.80
CA LEU A 100 -6.21 -5.04 -8.87
C LEU A 100 -6.34 -4.42 -10.25
N THR A 101 -6.95 -3.24 -10.33
CA THR A 101 -7.21 -2.52 -11.57
C THR A 101 -7.37 -1.04 -11.25
N TRP A 102 -7.02 -0.16 -12.20
CA TRP A 102 -7.40 1.25 -12.10
C TRP A 102 -8.82 1.49 -12.63
N ARG A 103 -9.40 0.54 -13.36
CA ARG A 103 -10.75 0.67 -13.93
C ARG A 103 -11.77 0.86 -12.81
N CYS A 104 -12.67 1.82 -13.01
CA CYS A 104 -13.76 2.15 -12.10
C CYS A 104 -14.91 2.74 -12.92
N ARG A 105 -16.15 2.44 -12.55
CA ARG A 105 -17.34 3.03 -13.18
C ARG A 105 -17.83 4.30 -12.49
N ALA A 106 -17.61 4.44 -11.17
CA ALA A 106 -18.27 5.44 -10.35
C ALA A 106 -17.94 6.91 -10.71
N ASN A 107 -16.76 7.16 -11.29
CA ASN A 107 -16.31 8.49 -11.70
C ASN A 107 -16.37 9.57 -10.60
N CYS A 108 -15.91 9.23 -9.40
CA CYS A 108 -16.12 10.07 -8.23
C CYS A 108 -15.43 11.43 -8.35
N ALA A 109 -16.13 12.51 -8.00
CA ALA A 109 -15.64 13.88 -8.01
C ALA A 109 -14.43 14.08 -7.08
N PHE A 110 -14.32 13.28 -6.02
CA PHE A 110 -13.25 13.29 -5.01
C PHE A 110 -12.17 12.20 -5.20
N CYS A 111 -12.15 11.49 -6.35
CA CYS A 111 -11.22 10.36 -6.53
C CYS A 111 -9.75 10.80 -6.58
N ASP A 112 -8.92 10.29 -5.65
CA ASP A 112 -7.47 10.57 -5.65
C ASP A 112 -6.72 9.89 -6.82
N PHE A 113 -7.31 8.86 -7.43
CA PHE A 113 -6.67 8.01 -8.46
C PHE A 113 -7.18 8.27 -9.89
N GLU A 114 -8.01 9.30 -10.10
CA GLU A 114 -8.53 9.68 -11.42
C GLU A 114 -7.44 9.86 -12.49
N PRO A 115 -6.27 10.48 -12.21
CA PRO A 115 -5.20 10.58 -13.22
C PRO A 115 -4.70 9.22 -13.70
N LEU A 116 -4.64 8.21 -12.82
CA LEU A 116 -4.14 6.87 -13.13
C LEU A 116 -5.13 6.06 -13.98
N ARG A 117 -6.43 6.37 -13.91
CA ARG A 117 -7.45 5.80 -14.81
C ARG A 117 -7.19 6.14 -16.27
N ARG A 118 -6.55 7.29 -16.53
CA ARG A 118 -6.32 7.84 -17.87
C ARG A 118 -5.01 7.37 -18.50
N SER A 119 -4.16 6.69 -17.73
CA SER A 119 -2.87 6.15 -18.16
C SER A 119 -2.86 4.62 -17.98
N PRO A 120 -3.47 3.85 -18.91
CA PRO A 120 -3.59 2.42 -18.76
C PRO A 120 -2.21 1.76 -18.66
N SER A 121 -1.95 1.14 -17.51
CA SER A 121 -0.81 0.24 -17.30
C SER A 121 -1.24 -1.21 -17.54
N ARG A 122 -0.27 -2.08 -17.78
CA ARG A 122 -0.50 -3.54 -17.73
C ARG A 122 -1.12 -3.90 -16.38
N GLU A 123 -2.16 -4.73 -16.38
CA GLU A 123 -2.75 -5.31 -15.16
C GLU A 123 -2.24 -6.75 -15.03
N LEU A 124 -1.81 -7.16 -13.84
CA LEU A 124 -1.41 -8.54 -13.57
C LEU A 124 -2.63 -9.47 -13.70
N SER A 125 -2.44 -10.61 -14.35
CA SER A 125 -3.44 -11.67 -14.44
C SER A 125 -3.68 -12.35 -13.08
N ALA A 126 -4.75 -13.15 -12.96
CA ALA A 126 -5.01 -13.92 -11.73
C ALA A 126 -3.85 -14.85 -11.33
N PRO A 127 -3.21 -15.62 -12.24
CA PRO A 127 -2.02 -16.41 -11.89
C PRO A 127 -0.86 -15.57 -11.37
N GLU A 128 -0.60 -14.40 -11.96
CA GLU A 128 0.46 -13.50 -11.51
C GLU A 128 0.16 -12.91 -10.13
N TRP A 129 -1.08 -12.49 -9.88
CA TRP A 129 -1.49 -12.05 -8.54
C TRP A 129 -1.38 -13.18 -7.51
N LYS A 130 -1.76 -14.41 -7.86
CA LYS A 130 -1.60 -15.58 -6.98
C LYS A 130 -0.13 -15.82 -6.63
N ALA A 131 0.80 -15.66 -7.59
CA ALA A 131 2.23 -15.74 -7.32
C ALA A 131 2.70 -14.66 -6.35
N VAL A 132 2.32 -13.40 -6.59
CA VAL A 132 2.62 -12.27 -5.69
C VAL A 132 2.06 -12.49 -4.27
N LEU A 133 0.83 -13.00 -4.17
CA LEU A 133 0.21 -13.32 -2.88
C LEU A 133 0.94 -14.48 -2.17
N GLY A 134 1.43 -15.47 -2.91
CA GLY A 134 2.25 -16.54 -2.38
C GLY A 134 3.56 -16.02 -1.77
N ASP A 135 4.22 -15.09 -2.46
CA ASP A 135 5.43 -14.41 -1.96
C ASP A 135 5.13 -13.60 -0.68
N ILE A 136 4.02 -12.86 -0.65
CA ILE A 136 3.55 -12.11 0.53
C ILE A 136 3.32 -13.06 1.71
N ALA A 137 2.63 -14.18 1.48
CA ALA A 137 2.36 -15.18 2.52
C ALA A 137 3.66 -15.80 3.06
N ALA A 138 4.60 -16.15 2.16
CA ALA A 138 5.91 -16.70 2.54
C ALA A 138 6.76 -15.74 3.40
N MET A 139 6.49 -14.43 3.33
CA MET A 139 7.13 -13.41 4.16
C MET A 139 6.37 -13.08 5.46
N GLY A 140 5.33 -13.83 5.80
CA GLY A 140 4.53 -13.59 7.01
C GLY A 140 3.45 -12.51 6.83
N GLY A 141 2.97 -12.31 5.60
CA GLY A 141 1.77 -11.52 5.33
C GLY A 141 0.59 -12.03 6.13
N ARG A 142 -0.18 -11.10 6.72
CA ARG A 142 -1.34 -11.43 7.55
C ARG A 142 -2.65 -11.06 6.89
N THR A 143 -2.71 -9.89 6.27
CA THR A 143 -3.96 -9.34 5.75
C THR A 143 -3.73 -8.77 4.36
N VAL A 144 -4.62 -9.10 3.44
CA VAL A 144 -4.64 -8.54 2.08
C VAL A 144 -5.92 -7.76 1.91
N VAL A 145 -5.78 -6.47 1.60
CA VAL A 145 -6.89 -5.58 1.27
C VAL A 145 -6.98 -5.48 -0.24
N LEU A 146 -7.98 -6.12 -0.85
CA LEU A 146 -8.26 -5.99 -2.27
C LEU A 146 -9.06 -4.70 -2.52
N THR A 147 -8.52 -3.86 -3.39
CA THR A 147 -9.08 -2.57 -3.79
C THR A 147 -8.74 -2.28 -5.26
N GLY A 148 -8.85 -1.03 -5.69
CA GLY A 148 -8.57 -0.61 -7.05
C GLY A 148 -9.11 0.80 -7.34
N GLY A 149 -9.39 1.02 -8.62
CA GLY A 149 -10.55 1.82 -8.98
C GLY A 149 -11.83 1.15 -8.48
N GLU A 150 -12.13 -0.06 -8.97
CA GLU A 150 -13.15 -0.97 -8.42
C GLU A 150 -12.69 -2.44 -8.62
N PRO A 151 -12.38 -3.20 -7.55
CA PRO A 151 -11.76 -4.52 -7.67
C PRO A 151 -12.59 -5.54 -8.45
N VAL A 152 -13.93 -5.48 -8.38
CA VAL A 152 -14.79 -6.46 -9.08
C VAL A 152 -14.72 -6.38 -10.60
N LEU A 153 -14.16 -5.30 -11.16
CA LEU A 153 -13.95 -5.16 -12.60
C LEU A 153 -12.72 -5.92 -13.10
N HIS A 154 -11.87 -6.40 -12.21
CA HIS A 154 -10.77 -7.29 -12.58
C HIS A 154 -11.31 -8.69 -12.91
N PRO A 155 -11.04 -9.26 -14.10
CA PRO A 155 -11.65 -10.52 -14.54
C PRO A 155 -11.31 -11.70 -13.61
N GLY A 156 -10.17 -11.62 -12.92
CA GLY A 156 -9.73 -12.61 -11.95
C GLY A 156 -10.16 -12.38 -10.49
N PHE A 157 -11.01 -11.38 -10.20
CA PHE A 157 -11.30 -10.97 -8.81
C PHE A 157 -11.69 -12.13 -7.90
N ALA A 158 -12.63 -12.97 -8.32
CA ALA A 158 -13.11 -14.10 -7.52
C ALA A 158 -12.00 -15.10 -7.20
N GLU A 159 -11.15 -15.42 -8.17
CA GLU A 159 -10.03 -16.34 -8.01
C GLU A 159 -8.93 -15.77 -7.10
N ILE A 160 -8.64 -14.47 -7.23
CA ILE A 160 -7.62 -13.79 -6.43
C ILE A 160 -8.09 -13.68 -4.97
N ALA A 161 -9.35 -13.29 -4.75
CA ALA A 161 -9.94 -13.20 -3.42
C ALA A 161 -9.96 -14.55 -2.70
N ALA A 162 -10.33 -15.64 -3.40
CA ALA A 162 -10.27 -16.99 -2.85
C ALA A 162 -8.83 -17.41 -2.50
N ALA A 163 -7.85 -17.05 -3.35
CA ALA A 163 -6.45 -17.39 -3.12
C ALA A 163 -5.87 -16.77 -1.84
N VAL A 164 -6.27 -15.55 -1.47
CA VAL A 164 -5.84 -14.91 -0.21
C VAL A 164 -6.12 -15.81 0.99
N SER A 165 -7.35 -16.31 1.10
CA SER A 165 -7.76 -17.17 2.21
C SER A 165 -7.11 -18.55 2.13
N ALA A 166 -6.96 -19.10 0.92
CA ALA A 166 -6.27 -20.38 0.72
C ALA A 166 -4.79 -20.35 1.12
N LEU A 167 -4.15 -19.17 1.06
CA LEU A 167 -2.78 -18.94 1.50
C LEU A 167 -2.66 -18.64 3.02
N GLY A 168 -3.76 -18.75 3.78
CA GLY A 168 -3.77 -18.52 5.23
C GLY A 168 -3.76 -17.06 5.66
N MET A 169 -4.01 -16.13 4.73
CA MET A 169 -4.10 -14.69 5.01
C MET A 169 -5.56 -14.25 5.16
N GLU A 170 -5.79 -13.21 5.96
CA GLU A 170 -7.10 -12.59 6.11
C GLU A 170 -7.43 -11.72 4.89
N LEU A 171 -8.58 -11.97 4.27
CA LEU A 171 -9.09 -11.15 3.18
C LEU A 171 -9.86 -9.95 3.73
N ALA A 172 -9.56 -8.76 3.24
CA ALA A 172 -10.43 -7.60 3.32
C ALA A 172 -10.69 -7.02 1.92
N VAL A 173 -11.86 -6.42 1.70
CA VAL A 173 -12.25 -5.86 0.40
C VAL A 173 -12.76 -4.44 0.56
N GLN A 174 -12.37 -3.54 -0.35
CA GLN A 174 -12.99 -2.21 -0.49
C GLN A 174 -13.75 -2.14 -1.81
N THR A 175 -15.04 -1.83 -1.78
CA THR A 175 -15.87 -1.83 -2.99
C THR A 175 -17.01 -0.81 -2.91
N ARG A 176 -17.44 -0.33 -4.07
CA ARG A 176 -18.70 0.40 -4.27
C ARG A 176 -19.55 -0.33 -5.33
N ASP A 177 -19.46 -1.66 -5.45
CA ASP A 177 -20.23 -2.42 -6.43
C ASP A 177 -21.15 -3.45 -5.74
N PRO A 178 -22.49 -3.25 -5.74
CA PRO A 178 -23.45 -4.19 -5.17
C PRO A 178 -23.38 -5.61 -5.76
N SER A 179 -22.86 -5.78 -6.98
CA SER A 179 -22.68 -7.10 -7.59
C SER A 179 -21.67 -7.97 -6.86
N ALA A 180 -20.83 -7.39 -5.99
CA ALA A 180 -19.89 -8.12 -5.15
C ALA A 180 -20.59 -8.99 -4.09
N ALA A 181 -21.84 -8.68 -3.70
CA ALA A 181 -22.49 -9.26 -2.53
C ALA A 181 -22.49 -10.81 -2.51
N PRO A 182 -22.93 -11.52 -3.57
CA PRO A 182 -23.01 -12.99 -3.52
C PRO A 182 -21.64 -13.66 -3.33
N LEU A 183 -20.60 -13.07 -3.94
CA LEU A 183 -19.23 -13.56 -3.81
C LEU A 183 -18.68 -13.30 -2.41
N LEU A 184 -18.88 -12.10 -1.87
CA LEU A 184 -18.37 -11.72 -0.55
C LEU A 184 -19.10 -12.47 0.58
N GLU A 185 -20.41 -12.70 0.46
CA GLU A 185 -21.18 -13.54 1.39
C GLU A 185 -20.65 -14.98 1.43
N ARG A 186 -20.23 -15.52 0.26
CA ARG A 186 -19.62 -16.85 0.15
C ARG A 186 -18.20 -16.88 0.71
N LEU A 187 -17.37 -15.89 0.39
CA LEU A 187 -15.97 -15.85 0.80
C LEU A 187 -15.78 -15.49 2.28
N ARG A 188 -16.75 -14.78 2.89
CA ARG A 188 -16.71 -14.30 4.28
C ARG A 188 -15.36 -13.63 4.61
N PRO A 189 -14.98 -12.57 3.87
CA PRO A 189 -13.78 -11.82 4.20
C PRO A 189 -13.83 -11.36 5.65
N ARG A 190 -12.66 -11.15 6.26
CA ARG A 190 -12.57 -10.58 7.61
C ARG A 190 -13.34 -9.26 7.71
N ALA A 191 -13.18 -8.41 6.71
CA ALA A 191 -13.86 -7.13 6.65
C ALA A 191 -14.19 -6.67 5.22
N VAL A 192 -15.29 -5.94 5.06
CA VAL A 192 -15.63 -5.24 3.82
C VAL A 192 -15.86 -3.76 4.11
N MET A 193 -15.13 -2.91 3.40
CA MET A 193 -15.38 -1.47 3.37
C MET A 193 -16.28 -1.14 2.19
N VAL A 194 -17.50 -0.69 2.47
CA VAL A 194 -18.47 -0.25 1.46
C VAL A 194 -18.38 1.27 1.32
N GLY A 195 -18.06 1.76 0.12
CA GLY A 195 -18.08 3.20 -0.15
C GLY A 195 -19.53 3.69 -0.21
N LEU A 196 -19.97 4.49 0.77
CA LEU A 196 -21.32 5.04 0.84
C LEU A 196 -21.27 6.44 1.44
N ASP A 197 -21.29 7.45 0.58
CA ASP A 197 -21.01 8.82 0.99
C ASP A 197 -22.28 9.63 1.34
N THR A 198 -23.47 9.15 0.93
CA THR A 198 -24.75 9.85 1.07
C THR A 198 -25.91 8.87 0.86
N LEU A 199 -27.11 9.19 1.36
CA LEU A 199 -28.38 8.53 1.00
C LEU A 199 -29.18 9.28 -0.08
N SER A 200 -28.83 10.54 -0.35
CA SER A 200 -29.51 11.41 -1.31
C SER A 200 -29.09 11.04 -2.74
N PRO A 201 -30.03 10.65 -3.63
CA PRO A 201 -29.72 10.40 -5.04
C PRO A 201 -29.13 11.63 -5.74
N ARG A 202 -29.54 12.84 -5.34
CA ARG A 202 -29.03 14.10 -5.88
C ARG A 202 -27.56 14.31 -5.49
N THR A 203 -27.25 14.14 -4.21
CA THR A 203 -25.88 14.28 -3.69
C THR A 203 -24.98 13.19 -4.27
N ALA A 204 -25.50 11.97 -4.41
CA ALA A 204 -24.82 10.86 -5.07
C ALA A 204 -24.47 11.17 -6.53
N ALA A 205 -25.39 11.74 -7.30
CA ALA A 205 -25.14 12.13 -8.69
C ALA A 205 -24.04 13.21 -8.81
N ALA A 206 -23.89 14.08 -7.82
CA ALA A 206 -22.79 15.06 -7.78
C ALA A 206 -21.45 14.43 -7.35
N LEU A 207 -21.49 13.51 -6.39
CA LEU A 207 -20.31 12.89 -5.79
C LEU A 207 -19.72 11.75 -6.63
N TYR A 208 -20.55 10.90 -7.21
CA TYR A 208 -20.21 9.72 -8.02
C TYR A 208 -21.25 9.52 -9.14
N PRO A 209 -21.23 10.37 -10.18
CA PRO A 209 -22.29 10.45 -11.21
C PRO A 209 -22.59 9.14 -11.96
N ALA A 210 -21.63 8.21 -12.01
CA ALA A 210 -21.79 6.90 -12.65
C ALA A 210 -21.67 5.74 -11.64
N GLY A 211 -21.80 6.04 -10.35
CA GLY A 211 -21.84 5.04 -9.29
C GLY A 211 -23.24 4.44 -9.09
N PRO A 212 -23.35 3.38 -8.29
CA PRO A 212 -24.63 2.77 -8.00
C PRO A 212 -25.51 3.66 -7.11
N PRO A 213 -26.83 3.43 -7.10
CA PRO A 213 -27.74 4.14 -6.20
C PRO A 213 -27.36 3.95 -4.72
N PRO A 214 -27.43 5.00 -3.88
CA PRO A 214 -27.16 4.90 -2.44
C PRO A 214 -27.89 3.78 -1.71
N ARG A 215 -29.16 3.53 -2.06
CA ARG A 215 -29.97 2.47 -1.46
C ARG A 215 -29.38 1.08 -1.66
N GLU A 216 -28.73 0.84 -2.79
CA GLU A 216 -28.11 -0.46 -3.10
C GLU A 216 -26.81 -0.65 -2.33
N LEU A 217 -26.07 0.43 -2.11
CA LEU A 217 -24.88 0.42 -1.24
C LEU A 217 -25.25 0.22 0.23
N LEU A 218 -26.33 0.84 0.70
CA LEU A 218 -26.86 0.59 2.05
C LEU A 218 -27.33 -0.88 2.19
N SER A 219 -28.01 -1.40 1.17
CA SER A 219 -28.44 -2.81 1.10
C SER A 219 -27.24 -3.77 1.10
N LEU A 220 -26.20 -3.49 0.30
CA LEU A 220 -24.95 -4.25 0.31
C LEU A 220 -24.33 -4.28 1.71
N ALA A 221 -24.20 -3.12 2.36
CA ALA A 221 -23.62 -3.02 3.69
C ALA A 221 -24.46 -3.79 4.74
N GLY A 222 -25.77 -3.65 4.71
CA GLY A 222 -26.68 -4.35 5.63
C GLY A 222 -26.66 -5.87 5.43
N ARG A 223 -26.64 -6.34 4.17
CA ARG A 223 -26.54 -7.78 3.84
C ARG A 223 -25.26 -8.40 4.37
N LEU A 224 -24.12 -7.74 4.15
CA LEU A 224 -22.83 -8.22 4.63
C LEU A 224 -22.76 -8.24 6.16
N ALA A 225 -23.30 -7.20 6.82
CA ALA A 225 -23.39 -7.15 8.27
C ALA A 225 -24.29 -8.27 8.83
N ALA A 226 -25.46 -8.51 8.23
CA ALA A 226 -26.38 -9.59 8.60
C ALA A 226 -25.76 -10.99 8.39
N ALA A 227 -24.90 -11.14 7.38
CA ALA A 227 -24.12 -12.36 7.14
C ALA A 227 -22.94 -12.54 8.12
N GLY A 228 -22.75 -11.62 9.07
CA GLY A 228 -21.71 -11.69 10.10
C GLY A 228 -20.33 -11.18 9.66
N THR A 229 -20.23 -10.54 8.49
CA THR A 229 -18.97 -9.94 8.01
C THR A 229 -18.74 -8.59 8.69
N GLU A 230 -17.53 -8.30 9.17
CA GLU A 230 -17.19 -6.97 9.69
C GLU A 230 -17.35 -5.93 8.57
N THR A 231 -18.46 -5.21 8.60
CA THR A 231 -18.80 -4.25 7.55
C THR A 231 -18.54 -2.84 8.03
N VAL A 232 -17.79 -2.09 7.22
CA VAL A 232 -17.37 -0.73 7.51
C VAL A 232 -17.89 0.18 6.42
N ALA A 233 -18.63 1.23 6.77
CA ALA A 233 -18.96 2.25 5.78
C ALA A 233 -17.77 3.20 5.61
N SER A 234 -17.33 3.43 4.37
CA SER A 234 -16.31 4.43 4.06
C SER A 234 -17.00 5.66 3.48
N VAL A 235 -16.81 6.81 4.14
CA VAL A 235 -17.46 8.08 3.79
C VAL A 235 -16.37 9.12 3.52
N VAL A 236 -16.39 9.68 2.32
CA VAL A 236 -15.68 10.92 2.01
C VAL A 236 -16.62 12.09 2.31
N VAL A 237 -16.27 12.88 3.31
CA VAL A 237 -17.03 14.04 3.75
C VAL A 237 -16.59 15.27 2.96
N SER A 238 -17.56 15.95 2.36
CA SER A 238 -17.40 17.21 1.62
C SER A 238 -18.53 18.18 2.00
N ASP A 239 -18.48 19.38 1.45
CA ASP A 239 -19.55 20.37 1.63
C ASP A 239 -20.90 19.90 1.07
N LEU A 240 -20.90 18.90 0.18
CA LEU A 240 -22.12 18.37 -0.42
C LEU A 240 -22.90 17.42 0.49
N ASN A 241 -22.24 16.74 1.44
CA ASN A 241 -22.86 15.68 2.25
C ASN A 241 -22.67 15.84 3.77
N ARG A 242 -21.87 16.81 4.24
CA ARG A 242 -21.58 17.01 5.67
C ARG A 242 -22.82 17.12 6.55
N ASP A 243 -23.89 17.73 6.03
CA ASP A 243 -25.15 17.92 6.77
C ASP A 243 -26.06 16.69 6.70
N GLU A 244 -25.77 15.73 5.81
CA GLU A 244 -26.51 14.47 5.66
C GLU A 244 -25.96 13.35 6.56
N LEU A 245 -24.80 13.57 7.21
CA LEU A 245 -24.13 12.57 8.05
C LEU A 245 -25.03 11.98 9.15
N PRO A 246 -25.84 12.75 9.91
CA PRO A 246 -26.69 12.17 10.94
C PRO A 246 -27.70 11.15 10.37
N ALA A 247 -28.34 11.47 9.25
CA ALA A 247 -29.31 10.59 8.60
C ALA A 247 -28.63 9.34 8.02
N LEU A 248 -27.47 9.51 7.39
CA LEU A 248 -26.66 8.40 6.88
C LEU A 248 -26.24 7.45 8.01
N PHE A 249 -25.74 7.99 9.13
CA PHE A 249 -25.30 7.19 10.28
C PHE A 249 -26.45 6.44 10.94
N SER A 250 -27.59 7.09 11.14
CA SER A 250 -28.79 6.42 11.66
C SER A 250 -29.21 5.23 10.79
N ALA A 251 -29.18 5.38 9.47
CA ALA A 251 -29.52 4.31 8.54
C ALA A 251 -28.49 3.17 8.55
N LEU A 252 -27.20 3.48 8.61
CA LEU A 252 -26.13 2.48 8.71
C LEU A 252 -26.23 1.67 10.01
N ALA A 253 -26.45 2.34 11.14
CA ALA A 253 -26.65 1.67 12.41
C ALA A 253 -27.87 0.74 12.37
N SER A 254 -28.97 1.21 11.79
CA SER A 254 -30.21 0.44 11.63
C SER A 254 -30.04 -0.77 10.69
N SER A 255 -29.12 -0.72 9.73
CA SER A 255 -28.80 -1.85 8.85
C SER A 255 -27.83 -2.86 9.47
N GLY A 256 -27.37 -2.62 10.70
CA GLY A 256 -26.46 -3.51 11.42
C GLY A 256 -24.98 -3.16 11.27
N VAL A 257 -24.63 -2.13 10.48
CA VAL A 257 -23.26 -1.62 10.40
C VAL A 257 -22.87 -0.98 11.74
N ARG A 258 -21.64 -1.25 12.22
CA ARG A 258 -21.15 -0.78 13.53
C ARG A 258 -19.92 0.11 13.45
N ARG A 259 -19.32 0.26 12.28
CA ARG A 259 -18.08 1.01 12.09
C ARG A 259 -18.15 1.88 10.84
N VAL A 260 -17.65 3.09 10.97
CA VAL A 260 -17.49 4.03 9.85
C VAL A 260 -16.07 4.55 9.80
N VAL A 261 -15.56 4.74 8.58
CA VAL A 261 -14.29 5.43 8.31
C VAL A 261 -14.63 6.72 7.61
N LEU A 262 -14.20 7.84 8.17
CA LEU A 262 -14.49 9.18 7.66
C LEU A 262 -13.20 9.83 7.15
N ALA A 263 -13.23 10.36 5.93
CA ALA A 263 -12.11 11.09 5.34
C ALA A 263 -12.62 12.41 4.76
N SER A 264 -11.86 13.50 4.89
CA SER A 264 -12.18 14.74 4.18
C SER A 264 -11.93 14.60 2.68
N ASP A 265 -12.78 15.21 1.86
CA ASP A 265 -12.49 15.45 0.45
C ASP A 265 -11.20 16.28 0.33
N ARG A 266 -10.20 15.69 -0.32
CA ARG A 266 -8.87 16.29 -0.45
C ARG A 266 -8.77 17.26 -1.62
N ARG A 267 -9.68 17.19 -2.60
CA ARG A 267 -9.71 18.11 -3.74
C ARG A 267 -10.25 19.48 -3.38
N ALA A 268 -11.00 19.59 -2.27
CA ALA A 268 -11.34 20.86 -1.64
C ALA A 268 -10.09 21.65 -1.16
N GLY A 269 -8.89 21.07 -1.24
CA GLY A 269 -7.62 21.76 -1.04
C GLY A 269 -7.22 21.94 0.41
N ARG A 270 -8.11 21.65 1.38
CA ARG A 270 -7.81 21.63 2.81
C ARG A 270 -8.57 20.49 3.50
N PRO A 271 -7.91 19.66 4.32
CA PRO A 271 -8.62 18.70 5.17
C PRO A 271 -9.51 19.45 6.16
N ALA A 272 -10.61 18.82 6.57
CA ALA A 272 -11.50 19.39 7.58
C ALA A 272 -10.72 19.66 8.88
N PRO A 273 -10.97 20.78 9.57
CA PRO A 273 -10.25 21.13 10.79
C PRO A 273 -10.50 20.09 11.91
N PRO A 274 -9.60 20.00 12.92
CA PRO A 274 -9.72 19.03 14.01
C PRO A 274 -11.09 19.02 14.71
N ASP A 275 -11.66 20.19 14.97
CA ASP A 275 -12.97 20.32 15.65
C ASP A 275 -14.11 19.75 14.81
N GLU A 276 -14.06 19.94 13.49
CA GLU A 276 -15.05 19.38 12.57
C GLU A 276 -14.93 17.86 12.51
N ARG A 277 -13.71 17.33 12.44
CA ARG A 277 -13.46 15.88 12.49
C ARG A 277 -13.95 15.26 13.81
N ARG A 278 -13.74 15.96 14.92
CA ARG A 278 -14.25 15.56 16.24
C ARG A 278 -15.78 15.55 16.25
N ARG A 279 -16.43 16.56 15.65
CA ARG A 279 -17.89 16.61 15.50
C ARG A 279 -18.41 15.41 14.72
N TRP A 280 -17.76 15.02 13.62
CA TRP A 280 -18.17 13.83 12.87
C TRP A 280 -18.09 12.54 13.70
N ALA A 281 -17.03 12.39 14.51
CA ALA A 281 -16.89 11.25 15.41
C ALA A 281 -18.00 11.21 16.47
N LEU A 282 -18.40 12.38 17.01
CA LEU A 282 -19.50 12.49 17.96
C LEU A 282 -20.85 12.10 17.32
N LEU A 283 -21.14 12.62 16.13
CA LEU A 283 -22.36 12.26 15.38
C LEU A 283 -22.45 10.75 15.10
N ALA A 284 -21.32 10.12 14.76
CA ALA A 284 -21.27 8.68 14.57
C ALA A 284 -21.54 7.93 15.88
N ALA A 285 -20.94 8.38 16.99
CA ALA A 285 -21.14 7.78 18.31
C ALA A 285 -22.59 7.91 18.81
N GLU A 286 -23.25 9.05 18.56
CA GLU A 286 -24.67 9.29 18.85
C GLU A 286 -25.57 8.29 18.11
N ALA A 287 -25.21 7.92 16.89
CA ALA A 287 -25.89 6.88 16.11
C ALA A 287 -25.48 5.44 16.52
N GLY A 288 -24.60 5.26 17.51
CA GLY A 288 -24.13 3.94 17.95
C GLY A 288 -23.04 3.32 17.07
N LEU A 289 -22.33 4.13 16.27
CA LEU A 289 -21.25 3.71 15.38
C LEU A 289 -19.88 4.04 15.97
N ARG A 290 -18.90 3.16 15.75
CA ARG A 290 -17.49 3.46 16.01
C ARG A 290 -16.90 4.18 14.79
N ALA A 291 -16.37 5.37 14.98
CA ALA A 291 -15.76 6.16 13.91
C ALA A 291 -14.23 6.10 13.95
N ASP A 292 -13.62 5.88 12.77
CA ASP A 292 -12.22 6.13 12.49
C ASP A 292 -12.12 7.34 11.56
N VAL A 293 -11.67 8.48 12.10
CA VAL A 293 -11.65 9.75 11.37
C VAL A 293 -10.24 10.09 10.92
N LYS A 294 -10.00 10.03 9.61
CA LYS A 294 -8.70 10.33 9.01
C LYS A 294 -8.41 11.81 9.13
N ALA A 295 -7.24 12.15 9.66
CA ALA A 295 -6.81 13.54 9.85
C ALA A 295 -6.72 14.37 8.55
N GLY A 296 -6.51 13.71 7.39
CA GLY A 296 -6.34 14.39 6.09
C GLY A 296 -5.08 15.26 6.00
N GLY A 297 -4.80 15.85 4.82
CA GLY A 297 -3.68 16.78 4.59
C GLY A 297 -2.45 16.19 3.85
N PRO A 298 -1.39 16.99 3.63
CA PRO A 298 -0.13 16.53 3.02
C PRO A 298 0.69 15.67 4.00
N PRO A 299 1.58 14.78 3.50
CA PRO A 299 2.46 13.97 4.33
C PRO A 299 3.22 14.80 5.37
N SER A 300 3.27 14.32 6.61
CA SER A 300 4.05 14.92 7.71
C SER A 300 4.65 13.82 8.60
N PRO A 301 5.72 14.10 9.37
CA PRO A 301 6.35 13.09 10.23
C PRO A 301 5.37 12.43 11.21
N GLU A 302 4.48 13.22 11.83
CA GLU A 302 3.47 12.74 12.79
C GLU A 302 2.41 11.84 12.12
N ARG A 303 2.00 12.19 10.89
CA ARG A 303 0.99 11.41 10.15
C ARG A 303 1.56 10.16 9.53
N CYS A 304 2.79 10.23 9.03
CA CYS A 304 3.40 9.11 8.31
C CYS A 304 4.00 8.07 9.28
N SER A 305 4.39 8.47 10.49
CA SER A 305 4.82 7.53 11.55
C SER A 305 3.70 6.64 12.08
N SER A 306 2.43 7.05 11.99
CA SER A 306 1.27 6.25 12.41
C SER A 306 0.66 5.39 11.28
N CYS A 307 1.08 5.62 10.03
CA CYS A 307 0.55 4.92 8.86
C CYS A 307 1.22 3.56 8.60
N ASN A 308 2.45 3.37 9.10
CA ASN A 308 3.31 2.18 8.95
C ASN A 308 3.53 1.68 7.51
N VAL A 309 3.24 2.49 6.48
CA VAL A 309 3.56 2.14 5.09
C VAL A 309 5.07 2.09 4.89
N GLY A 310 5.55 1.01 4.28
CA GLY A 310 6.97 0.69 4.19
C GLY A 310 7.60 0.25 5.51
N VAL A 311 6.80 -0.06 6.54
CA VAL A 311 7.28 -0.67 7.80
C VAL A 311 6.55 -1.98 8.05
N GLU A 312 5.21 -1.93 8.07
CA GLU A 312 4.31 -3.07 8.26
C GLU A 312 3.24 -3.15 7.16
N ARG A 313 3.17 -2.15 6.27
CA ARG A 313 2.22 -2.14 5.15
C ARG A 313 2.93 -1.97 3.82
N CYS A 314 2.48 -2.70 2.80
CA CYS A 314 2.83 -2.44 1.41
C CYS A 314 1.58 -2.06 0.61
N ILE A 315 1.80 -1.32 -0.48
CA ILE A 315 0.75 -0.97 -1.43
C ILE A 315 1.22 -1.42 -2.80
N LEU A 316 0.38 -2.16 -3.52
CA LEU A 316 0.69 -2.75 -4.82
C LEU A 316 -0.27 -2.19 -5.88
N ALA A 317 0.29 -1.66 -6.96
CA ALA A 317 -0.44 -1.18 -8.12
C ALA A 317 -0.84 -2.35 -9.06
N PRO A 318 -1.76 -2.14 -10.01
CA PRO A 318 -2.21 -3.17 -10.95
C PRO A 318 -1.11 -3.84 -11.75
N ASP A 319 0.00 -3.15 -12.03
CA ASP A 319 1.15 -3.67 -12.77
C ASP A 319 2.18 -4.41 -11.89
N GLY A 320 1.89 -4.55 -10.59
CA GLY A 320 2.78 -5.12 -9.58
C GLY A 320 3.76 -4.12 -8.95
N SER A 321 3.72 -2.84 -9.33
CA SER A 321 4.58 -1.81 -8.74
C SER A 321 4.27 -1.58 -7.27
N MET A 322 5.28 -1.29 -6.46
CA MET A 322 5.13 -0.99 -5.03
C MET A 322 5.09 0.51 -4.78
N LEU A 323 4.09 0.97 -4.03
CA LEU A 323 3.89 2.39 -3.70
C LEU A 323 4.30 2.69 -2.25
N LEU A 324 4.97 3.83 -2.02
CA LEU A 324 5.29 4.35 -0.67
C LEU A 324 4.11 5.01 0.00
N CYS A 325 3.20 5.53 -0.80
CA CYS A 325 2.01 6.20 -0.34
C CYS A 325 1.01 6.18 -1.47
N ASP A 326 -0.25 5.95 -1.16
CA ASP A 326 -1.38 6.13 -2.07
C ASP A 326 -1.99 7.55 -1.95
N GLN A 327 -1.30 8.49 -1.27
CA GLN A 327 -1.80 9.81 -0.87
C GLN A 327 -0.72 10.93 -0.91
N PRO A 328 -1.02 12.16 -1.39
CA PRO A 328 -1.99 12.55 -2.41
C PRO A 328 -1.35 12.38 -3.80
N GLY A 329 -1.62 11.23 -4.42
CA GLY A 329 -0.92 10.75 -5.60
C GLY A 329 0.09 9.65 -5.25
N PRO A 330 0.22 8.61 -6.11
CA PRO A 330 1.11 7.51 -5.82
C PRO A 330 2.55 8.01 -5.79
N ILE A 331 3.18 7.93 -4.61
CA ILE A 331 4.62 8.12 -4.50
C ILE A 331 5.24 6.77 -4.83
N LEU A 332 5.80 6.66 -6.04
CA LEU A 332 6.49 5.44 -6.46
C LEU A 332 7.76 5.26 -5.62
N ALA A 333 7.82 4.15 -4.88
CA ALA A 333 9.04 3.72 -4.21
C ALA A 333 10.12 3.24 -5.20
N GLY A 334 9.64 2.80 -6.36
CA GLY A 334 10.33 2.01 -7.36
C GLY A 334 9.31 1.09 -8.06
N LYS A 335 9.76 0.36 -9.08
CA LYS A 335 9.03 -0.80 -9.60
C LYS A 335 9.56 -2.03 -8.89
N ALA A 336 8.69 -2.88 -8.33
CA ALA A 336 9.12 -4.26 -8.10
C ALA A 336 9.55 -4.78 -9.48
N ALA A 337 10.75 -5.34 -9.61
CA ALA A 337 11.08 -6.06 -10.82
C ALA A 337 10.10 -7.23 -10.87
N ALA A 338 9.08 -7.12 -11.71
CA ALA A 338 8.23 -8.25 -12.05
C ALA A 338 9.15 -9.43 -12.42
N PRO A 339 8.91 -10.63 -11.88
CA PRO A 339 7.60 -11.11 -11.44
C PRO A 339 7.47 -11.48 -9.95
N SER A 340 8.36 -11.05 -9.03
CA SER A 340 8.30 -11.52 -7.62
C SER A 340 8.26 -10.41 -6.57
N PHE A 341 7.39 -10.57 -5.57
CA PHE A 341 7.37 -9.75 -4.36
C PHE A 341 8.44 -10.29 -3.39
N SER A 342 9.71 -10.09 -3.73
CA SER A 342 10.82 -10.66 -2.96
C SER A 342 11.10 -9.89 -1.66
N LEU A 343 11.76 -10.55 -0.71
CA LEU A 343 12.34 -9.90 0.49
C LEU A 343 13.24 -8.73 0.11
N VAL A 344 13.90 -8.79 -1.06
CA VAL A 344 14.70 -7.70 -1.61
C VAL A 344 13.83 -6.50 -1.98
N ALA A 345 12.72 -6.73 -2.69
CA ALA A 345 11.76 -5.68 -3.02
C ALA A 345 11.13 -5.05 -1.77
N TRP A 346 10.77 -5.87 -0.78
CA TRP A 346 10.27 -5.41 0.52
C TRP A 346 11.32 -4.57 1.27
N THR A 347 12.57 -5.03 1.36
CA THR A 347 13.66 -4.30 2.03
C THR A 347 13.96 -2.97 1.32
N ALA A 348 13.91 -2.95 -0.02
CA ALA A 348 14.07 -1.73 -0.80
C ALA A 348 12.94 -0.73 -0.51
N LEU A 349 11.68 -1.19 -0.44
CA LEU A 349 10.56 -0.36 -0.04
C LEU A 349 10.74 0.20 1.37
N ARG A 350 11.13 -0.63 2.34
CA ARG A 350 11.39 -0.17 3.72
C ARG A 350 12.47 0.91 3.79
N THR A 351 13.54 0.72 3.02
CA THR A 351 14.65 1.69 2.94
C THR A 351 14.19 3.00 2.30
N ALA A 352 13.44 2.93 1.20
CA ALA A 352 12.88 4.10 0.52
C ALA A 352 11.89 4.86 1.41
N ALA A 353 11.01 4.13 2.12
CA ALA A 353 10.07 4.71 3.08
C ALA A 353 10.80 5.42 4.23
N SER A 354 11.81 4.77 4.83
CA SER A 354 12.61 5.37 5.91
C SER A 354 13.31 6.67 5.46
N ARG A 355 13.89 6.67 4.26
CA ARG A 355 14.51 7.88 3.67
C ARG A 355 13.50 8.98 3.40
N TRP A 356 12.34 8.64 2.83
CA TRP A 356 11.28 9.61 2.57
C TRP A 356 10.73 10.21 3.87
N LEU A 357 10.44 9.38 4.88
CA LEU A 357 10.03 9.84 6.21
C LEU A 357 11.05 10.78 6.85
N SER A 358 12.35 10.50 6.67
CA SER A 358 13.43 11.36 7.18
C SER A 358 13.47 12.72 6.47
N SER A 359 13.13 12.78 5.18
CA SER A 359 13.06 14.04 4.42
C SER A 359 11.90 14.96 4.79
N LEU A 360 10.93 14.47 5.57
CA LEU A 360 9.79 15.26 6.05
C LEU A 360 10.09 16.01 7.37
N ARG A 361 11.25 15.77 7.99
CA ARG A 361 11.71 16.40 9.24
C ARG A 361 12.64 17.56 8.95
#